data_AF-A0A4V1M0M4-F1
#
_entry.id   AF-A0A4V1M0M4-F1
#
_cell.length_a   1.000
_cell.length_b   1.000
_cell.length_c   1.000
_cell.angle_alpha   90.00
_cell.angle_beta   90.00
_cell.angle_gamma   90.00
#
_symmetry.space_group_name_H-M   'P 1'
#
loop_
_entity.id
_entity.type
_entity.pdbx_description
1 polymer ?
#
loop_
_entity_poly.entity_id
_entity_poly.type
_entity_poly.pdbx_seq_one_letter_code
_entity_poly.pdbx_strand_id
1 'polypeptide(L)'
;MTIKKDKIFNANFAKKLIIFTIGLFIMALGVSLSIKADIGVSPISCVPYVYSLGLPLTVGELTILLNIFFIMLQIAVARKNYNIFQLVQLPAVIVFGYCIDITMYFITNLIPTNYIEQLLLCIIACITLAFGIFLLVKTRLTYLPIEGLVIVLVQTFKLEFGKVKISIDSTMVIVGVLSSFVLLNSLQGIREGSIIAALTVGVLIKFYNTKLPFVEKWISKGMPTPQVAKEEFSKYNNSFVITISREFGSGGHEIGKLIAKELGIAFYDKELIRLTAEQTGYNMEYIQENEQKLTNSLLYDLYEQNYSYVNDELPPKDVLFLIQSKIIRDICAKESCVIVGRCANFILKDHPNAINIFIHANNEYRIDKINNQYKRVPPFTEADLEKSDEQRANYSIHFTKKEWRDATNYHLTIDSSLYGSKLSATRVIEFIKNRIK
;
A
#
# COMPACT_ATOMS: atom_id res chain seq x y z
N MET A 1 -40.96 16.80 4.30
CA MET A 1 -39.96 15.84 3.76
C MET A 1 -38.62 15.86 4.51
N THR A 2 -38.44 16.76 5.49
CA THR A 2 -37.19 16.98 6.23
C THR A 2 -36.93 15.95 7.34
N ILE A 3 -37.98 15.43 7.99
CA ILE A 3 -37.89 14.50 9.13
C ILE A 3 -37.33 13.11 8.77
N LYS A 4 -37.36 12.71 7.49
CA LYS A 4 -36.82 11.40 7.03
C LYS A 4 -35.30 11.40 6.83
N LYS A 5 -34.68 12.54 6.51
CA LYS A 5 -33.21 12.63 6.29
C LYS A 5 -32.44 12.47 7.61
N ASP A 6 -32.91 13.09 8.69
CA ASP A 6 -32.26 13.02 10.00
C ASP A 6 -32.38 11.63 10.64
N LYS A 7 -33.51 10.93 10.44
CA LYS A 7 -33.68 9.54 10.91
C LYS A 7 -32.76 8.55 10.18
N ILE A 8 -32.52 8.73 8.89
CA ILE A 8 -31.63 7.86 8.10
C ILE A 8 -30.17 8.12 8.46
N PHE A 9 -29.79 9.37 8.69
CA PHE A 9 -28.43 9.73 9.14
C PHE A 9 -28.13 9.17 10.55
N ASN A 10 -29.08 9.30 11.48
CA ASN A 10 -28.96 8.78 12.86
C ASN A 10 -28.94 7.24 12.92
N ALA A 11 -29.75 6.54 12.13
CA ALA A 11 -29.79 5.07 12.14
C ALA A 11 -28.48 4.45 11.62
N ASN A 12 -27.81 5.11 10.66
CA ASN A 12 -26.53 4.64 10.14
C ASN A 12 -25.37 4.92 11.11
N PHE A 13 -25.40 6.05 11.81
CA PHE A 13 -24.43 6.36 12.86
C PHE A 13 -24.55 5.39 14.05
N ALA A 14 -25.77 5.12 14.52
CA ALA A 14 -26.01 4.16 15.60
C ALA A 14 -25.50 2.75 15.25
N LYS A 15 -25.76 2.28 14.02
CA LYS A 15 -25.21 0.99 13.54
C LYS A 15 -23.69 0.98 13.52
N LYS A 16 -23.05 2.05 13.03
CA LYS A 16 -21.58 2.18 13.05
C LYS A 16 -21.04 2.16 14.47
N LEU A 17 -21.69 2.84 15.40
CA LEU A 17 -21.29 2.87 16.80
C LEU A 17 -21.41 1.50 17.47
N ILE A 18 -22.49 0.75 17.19
CA ILE A 18 -22.66 -0.62 17.69
C ILE A 18 -21.56 -1.52 17.14
N ILE A 19 -21.33 -1.50 15.83
CA ILE A 19 -20.29 -2.34 15.19
C ILE A 19 -18.89 -1.94 15.66
N PHE A 20 -18.65 -0.65 15.88
CA PHE A 20 -17.39 -0.15 16.43
C PHE A 20 -17.17 -0.67 17.86
N THR A 21 -18.20 -0.61 18.70
CA THR A 21 -18.13 -1.11 20.09
C THR A 21 -17.94 -2.62 20.14
N ILE A 22 -18.64 -3.37 19.29
CA ILE A 22 -18.46 -4.82 19.12
C ILE A 22 -17.02 -5.11 18.63
N GLY A 23 -16.53 -4.34 17.66
CA GLY A 23 -15.16 -4.45 17.16
C GLY A 23 -14.13 -4.23 18.25
N LEU A 24 -14.29 -3.19 19.08
CA LEU A 24 -13.45 -2.93 20.25
C LEU A 24 -13.46 -4.09 21.25
N PHE A 25 -14.63 -4.66 21.54
CA PHE A 25 -14.75 -5.78 22.47
C PHE A 25 -14.08 -7.05 21.93
N ILE A 26 -14.29 -7.40 20.65
CA ILE A 26 -13.64 -8.54 20.01
C ILE A 26 -12.12 -8.34 19.95
N MET A 27 -11.68 -7.14 19.61
CA MET A 27 -10.26 -6.77 19.60
C MET A 27 -9.65 -6.94 21.01
N ALA A 28 -10.33 -6.48 22.05
CA ALA A 28 -9.91 -6.64 23.44
C ALA A 28 -9.82 -8.12 23.85
N LEU A 29 -10.79 -8.94 23.44
CA LEU A 29 -10.74 -10.39 23.63
C LEU A 29 -9.50 -10.99 22.96
N GLY A 30 -9.18 -10.59 21.72
CA GLY A 30 -7.96 -11.01 21.03
C GLY A 30 -6.69 -10.67 21.79
N VAL A 31 -6.60 -9.46 22.38
CA VAL A 31 -5.49 -9.06 23.26
C VAL A 31 -5.41 -9.96 24.50
N SER A 32 -6.53 -10.16 25.20
CA SER A 32 -6.58 -11.00 26.41
C SER A 32 -6.19 -12.45 26.13
N LEU A 33 -6.69 -13.03 25.03
CA LEU A 33 -6.31 -14.39 24.60
C LEU A 33 -4.81 -14.48 24.29
N SER A 34 -4.23 -13.45 23.66
CA SER A 34 -2.79 -13.39 23.37
C SER A 34 -1.96 -13.35 24.65
N ILE A 35 -2.42 -12.62 25.68
CA ILE A 35 -1.77 -12.60 26.99
C ILE A 35 -1.83 -13.98 27.65
N LYS A 36 -3.01 -14.62 27.64
CA LYS A 36 -3.21 -15.96 28.20
C LYS A 36 -2.45 -17.06 27.47
N ALA A 37 -2.08 -16.86 26.21
CA ALA A 37 -1.25 -17.81 25.47
C ALA A 37 0.18 -17.90 26.02
N ASP A 38 0.66 -16.90 26.76
CA ASP A 38 1.96 -16.88 27.47
C ASP A 38 3.21 -17.16 26.62
N ILE A 39 3.08 -17.10 25.29
CA ILE A 39 4.19 -17.20 24.34
C ILE A 39 4.48 -15.87 23.65
N GLY A 40 4.01 -14.76 24.23
CA GLY A 40 4.24 -13.41 23.74
C GLY A 40 2.97 -12.74 23.21
N VAL A 41 2.97 -11.41 23.22
CA VAL A 41 1.82 -10.58 22.78
C VAL A 41 2.16 -9.70 21.58
N SER A 42 1.14 -9.10 20.96
CA SER A 42 1.34 -8.19 19.84
C SER A 42 2.29 -7.01 20.19
N PRO A 43 3.03 -6.45 19.21
CA PRO A 43 3.90 -5.29 19.43
C PRO A 43 3.23 -4.10 20.14
N ILE A 44 1.93 -3.89 19.90
CA ILE A 44 1.18 -2.77 20.47
C ILE A 44 0.85 -3.02 21.95
N SER A 45 0.52 -4.26 22.30
CA SER A 45 0.10 -4.64 23.65
C SER A 45 1.26 -5.05 24.57
N CYS A 46 2.49 -5.18 24.04
CA CYS A 46 3.63 -5.67 24.84
C CYS A 46 4.02 -4.71 25.96
N VAL A 47 4.05 -3.40 25.72
CA VAL A 47 4.40 -2.42 26.76
C VAL A 47 3.34 -2.36 27.86
N PRO A 48 2.03 -2.21 27.59
CA PRO A 48 1.01 -2.27 28.64
C PRO A 48 1.06 -3.58 29.44
N TYR A 49 1.28 -4.71 28.76
CA TYR A 49 1.37 -6.00 29.44
C TYR A 49 2.59 -6.10 30.36
N VAL A 50 3.79 -5.77 29.87
CA VAL A 50 5.03 -5.80 30.67
C VAL A 50 4.93 -4.89 31.90
N TYR A 51 4.37 -3.69 31.73
CA TYR A 51 4.17 -2.78 32.87
C TYR A 51 3.13 -3.31 33.86
N SER A 52 2.09 -4.02 33.41
CA SER A 52 1.07 -4.58 34.31
C SER A 52 1.61 -5.68 35.22
N LEU A 53 2.74 -6.31 34.84
CA LEU A 53 3.42 -7.30 35.68
C LEU A 53 4.26 -6.65 36.79
N GLY A 54 4.70 -5.41 36.61
CA GLY A 54 5.57 -4.69 37.55
C GLY A 54 4.91 -3.57 38.34
N LEU A 55 3.77 -3.06 37.87
CA LEU A 55 3.02 -1.96 38.48
C LEU A 55 1.63 -2.43 38.95
N PRO A 56 1.04 -1.79 39.98
CA PRO A 56 -0.30 -2.11 40.48
C PRO A 56 -1.40 -1.50 39.59
N LEU A 57 -1.28 -1.67 38.28
CA LEU A 57 -2.23 -1.17 37.27
C LEU A 57 -2.63 -2.31 36.34
N THR A 58 -3.89 -2.33 35.90
CA THR A 58 -4.37 -3.35 34.97
C THR A 58 -3.79 -3.16 33.57
N VAL A 59 -3.88 -4.21 32.75
CA VAL A 59 -3.51 -4.12 31.33
C VAL A 59 -4.38 -3.08 30.61
N GLY A 60 -5.67 -3.02 30.93
CA GLY A 60 -6.59 -2.04 30.38
C GLY A 60 -6.21 -0.59 30.72
N GLU A 61 -5.91 -0.32 31.99
CA GLU A 61 -5.48 1.00 32.47
C GLU A 61 -4.19 1.46 31.79
N LEU A 62 -3.18 0.59 31.73
CA LEU A 62 -1.92 0.88 31.05
C LEU A 62 -2.09 1.06 29.54
N THR A 63 -3.03 0.34 28.93
CA THR A 63 -3.39 0.52 27.53
C THR A 63 -4.01 1.89 27.30
N ILE A 64 -4.90 2.36 28.19
CA ILE A 64 -5.48 3.71 28.12
C ILE A 64 -4.38 4.77 28.23
N LEU A 65 -3.49 4.65 29.21
CA LEU A 65 -2.40 5.60 29.44
C LEU A 65 -1.46 5.69 28.23
N LEU A 66 -1.04 4.55 27.68
CA LEU A 66 -0.18 4.52 26.50
C LEU A 66 -0.87 5.17 25.28
N ASN A 67 -2.16 4.91 25.09
CA ASN A 67 -2.92 5.51 24.00
C ASN A 67 -3.12 7.01 24.16
N ILE A 68 -3.35 7.51 25.38
CA ILE A 68 -3.37 8.95 25.68
C ILE A 68 -2.01 9.58 25.35
N PHE A 69 -0.90 8.90 25.69
CA PHE A 69 0.43 9.35 25.33
C PHE A 69 0.61 9.47 23.80
N PHE A 70 0.12 8.51 23.01
CA PHE A 70 0.16 8.62 21.55
C PHE A 70 -0.68 9.79 21.02
N ILE A 71 -1.86 10.06 21.61
CA ILE A 71 -2.66 11.25 21.24
C ILE A 71 -1.88 12.54 21.54
N MET A 72 -1.20 12.62 22.68
CA MET A 72 -0.36 13.77 23.02
C MET A 72 0.81 13.94 22.03
N LEU A 73 1.44 12.85 21.59
CA LEU A 73 2.47 12.89 20.55
C LEU A 73 1.88 13.36 19.21
N GLN A 74 0.69 12.89 18.82
CA GLN A 74 0.02 13.37 17.60
C GLN A 74 -0.19 14.89 17.66
N ILE A 75 -0.68 15.43 18.79
CA ILE A 75 -0.87 16.87 18.99
C ILE A 75 0.47 17.61 18.91
N ALA A 76 1.52 17.09 19.56
CA ALA A 76 2.84 17.72 19.57
C ALA A 76 3.50 17.76 18.18
N VAL A 77 3.30 16.71 17.36
CA VAL A 77 3.83 16.62 15.99
C VAL A 77 3.01 17.48 15.03
N ALA A 78 1.68 17.36 15.03
CA ALA A 78 0.80 18.11 14.12
C ALA A 78 0.72 19.61 14.46
N ARG A 79 0.97 19.98 15.72
CA ARG A 79 0.92 21.36 16.23
C ARG A 79 -0.39 22.05 15.82
N LYS A 80 -0.31 23.15 15.06
CA LYS A 80 -1.47 23.94 14.61
C LYS A 80 -2.35 23.22 13.59
N ASN A 81 -1.87 22.15 12.97
CA ASN A 81 -2.61 21.37 11.98
C ASN A 81 -3.37 20.18 12.59
N TYR A 82 -3.39 20.05 13.93
CA TYR A 82 -4.11 18.96 14.59
C TYR A 82 -5.62 19.13 14.43
N ASN A 83 -6.27 18.11 13.88
CA ASN A 83 -7.72 18.12 13.72
C ASN A 83 -8.40 17.70 15.03
N ILE A 84 -9.17 18.61 15.63
CA ILE A 84 -9.83 18.38 16.92
C ILE A 84 -10.83 17.21 16.89
N PHE A 85 -11.36 16.85 15.71
CA PHE A 85 -12.22 15.66 15.56
C PHE A 85 -11.47 14.35 15.89
N GLN A 86 -10.13 14.33 15.85
CA GLN A 86 -9.33 13.17 16.26
C GLN A 86 -9.42 12.89 17.77
N LEU A 87 -9.90 13.83 18.59
CA LEU A 87 -10.14 13.58 20.02
C LEU A 87 -11.27 12.56 20.29
N VAL A 88 -12.06 12.20 19.27
CA VAL A 88 -12.98 11.03 19.33
C VAL A 88 -12.24 9.73 19.67
N GLN A 89 -10.92 9.67 19.46
CA GLN A 89 -10.07 8.57 19.93
C GLN A 89 -10.13 8.38 21.45
N LEU A 90 -10.29 9.45 22.24
CA LEU A 90 -10.26 9.38 23.71
C LEU A 90 -11.38 8.49 24.29
N PRO A 91 -12.68 8.72 23.96
CA PRO A 91 -13.73 7.80 24.38
C PRO A 91 -13.50 6.35 23.91
N ALA A 92 -13.01 6.17 22.69
CA ALA A 92 -12.78 4.84 22.13
C ALA A 92 -11.72 4.06 22.91
N VAL A 93 -10.62 4.70 23.30
CA VAL A 93 -9.53 4.02 24.03
C VAL A 93 -9.91 3.72 25.48
N ILE A 94 -10.73 4.56 26.10
CA ILE A 94 -11.30 4.29 27.43
C ILE A 94 -12.17 3.04 27.37
N VAL A 95 -13.10 2.98 26.41
CA VAL A 95 -13.95 1.79 26.21
C VAL A 95 -13.09 0.57 25.91
N PHE A 96 -12.07 0.71 25.06
CA PHE A 96 -11.16 -0.38 24.72
C PHE A 96 -10.41 -0.94 25.94
N GLY A 97 -9.86 -0.07 26.79
CA GLY A 97 -9.15 -0.48 28.00
C GLY A 97 -10.05 -1.24 28.97
N TYR A 98 -11.26 -0.73 29.24
CA TYR A 98 -12.23 -1.45 30.07
C TYR A 98 -12.66 -2.79 29.46
N CYS A 99 -12.82 -2.85 28.14
CA CYS A 99 -13.08 -4.11 27.46
C CYS A 99 -11.96 -5.13 27.70
N ILE A 100 -10.68 -4.72 27.69
CA ILE A 100 -9.54 -5.62 27.96
C ILE A 100 -9.65 -6.22 29.37
N ASP A 101 -9.94 -5.40 30.38
CA ASP A 101 -10.04 -5.87 31.75
C ASP A 101 -11.24 -6.80 31.95
N ILE A 102 -12.37 -6.49 31.32
CA ILE A 102 -13.56 -7.35 31.29
C ILE A 102 -13.26 -8.68 30.62
N THR A 103 -12.60 -8.67 29.45
CA THR A 103 -12.28 -9.91 28.73
C THR A 103 -11.24 -10.73 29.47
N MET A 104 -10.22 -10.11 30.08
CA MET A 104 -9.26 -10.76 30.97
C MET A 104 -9.96 -11.45 32.14
N TYR A 105 -10.94 -10.79 32.77
CA TYR A 105 -11.74 -11.37 33.85
C TYR A 105 -12.52 -12.61 33.37
N PHE A 106 -13.19 -12.54 32.22
CA PHE A 106 -13.96 -13.68 31.69
C PHE A 106 -13.11 -14.91 31.36
N ILE A 107 -11.87 -14.70 30.90
CA ILE A 107 -10.96 -15.79 30.54
C ILE A 107 -9.98 -16.15 31.67
N THR A 108 -10.25 -15.75 32.91
CA THR A 108 -9.32 -15.97 34.04
C THR A 108 -8.91 -17.43 34.18
N ASN A 109 -9.86 -18.35 34.00
CA ASN A 109 -9.67 -19.80 34.14
C ASN A 109 -9.01 -20.47 32.92
N LEU A 110 -8.74 -19.72 31.85
CA LEU A 110 -8.06 -20.23 30.67
C LEU A 110 -6.54 -20.24 30.93
N ILE A 111 -6.01 -21.42 31.24
CA ILE A 111 -4.59 -21.63 31.51
C ILE A 111 -4.10 -22.75 30.58
N PRO A 112 -3.39 -22.45 29.50
CA PRO A 112 -2.83 -23.49 28.63
C PRO A 112 -1.79 -24.30 29.39
N THR A 113 -1.89 -25.63 29.31
CA THR A 113 -1.08 -26.58 30.10
C THR A 113 0.19 -27.01 29.40
N ASN A 114 0.22 -26.92 28.07
CA ASN A 114 1.34 -27.33 27.24
C ASN A 114 1.56 -26.33 26.09
N TYR A 115 2.73 -26.43 25.47
CA TYR A 115 3.14 -25.51 24.41
C TYR A 115 2.24 -25.55 23.17
N ILE A 116 1.64 -26.70 22.85
CA ILE A 116 0.73 -26.82 21.71
C ILE A 116 -0.56 -26.02 21.98
N GLU A 117 -1.11 -26.11 23.19
CA GLU A 117 -2.24 -25.29 23.62
C GLU A 117 -1.91 -23.80 23.60
N GLN A 118 -0.72 -23.40 24.05
CA GLN A 118 -0.24 -22.02 23.98
C GLN A 118 -0.19 -21.52 22.53
N LEU A 119 0.36 -22.33 21.62
CA LEU A 119 0.46 -21.99 20.19
C LEU A 119 -0.92 -21.88 19.53
N LEU A 120 -1.81 -22.85 19.77
CA LEU A 120 -3.18 -22.82 19.26
C LEU A 120 -3.93 -21.59 19.79
N LEU A 121 -3.77 -21.28 21.08
CA LEU A 121 -4.39 -20.11 21.69
C LEU A 121 -3.85 -18.81 21.10
N CYS A 122 -2.55 -18.73 20.82
CA CYS A 122 -1.94 -17.59 20.13
C CYS A 122 -2.49 -17.40 18.71
N ILE A 123 -2.72 -18.50 17.96
CA ILE A 123 -3.33 -18.43 16.62
C ILE A 123 -4.78 -17.94 16.72
N ILE A 124 -5.56 -18.47 17.66
CA ILE A 124 -6.94 -18.02 17.91
C ILE A 124 -6.96 -16.54 18.33
N ALA A 125 -6.00 -16.11 19.15
CA ALA A 125 -5.82 -14.72 19.53
C ALA A 125 -5.56 -13.84 18.30
N CYS A 126 -4.67 -14.24 17.39
CA CYS A 126 -4.39 -13.50 16.15
C CYS A 126 -5.62 -13.38 15.25
N ILE A 127 -6.39 -14.47 15.09
CA ILE A 127 -7.66 -14.50 14.33
C ILE A 127 -8.68 -13.54 14.94
N THR A 128 -8.88 -13.63 16.25
CA THR A 128 -9.86 -12.81 16.98
C THR A 128 -9.47 -11.33 16.94
N LEU A 129 -8.19 -11.03 17.20
CA LEU A 129 -7.63 -9.69 17.14
C LEU A 129 -7.78 -9.07 15.74
N ALA A 130 -7.37 -9.80 14.70
CA ALA A 130 -7.49 -9.35 13.31
C ALA A 130 -8.95 -9.08 12.92
N PHE A 131 -9.90 -9.91 13.36
CA PHE A 131 -11.31 -9.71 13.07
C PHE A 131 -11.89 -8.48 13.79
N GLY A 132 -11.51 -8.26 15.05
CA GLY A 132 -11.89 -7.05 15.80
C GLY A 132 -11.39 -5.77 15.13
N ILE A 133 -10.12 -5.76 14.71
CA ILE A 133 -9.52 -4.64 13.96
C ILE A 133 -10.24 -4.43 12.63
N PHE A 134 -10.52 -5.49 11.87
CA PHE A 134 -11.27 -5.43 10.61
C PHE A 134 -12.63 -4.73 10.79
N LEU A 135 -13.40 -5.10 11.82
CA LEU A 135 -14.69 -4.48 12.11
C LEU A 135 -14.54 -2.99 12.45
N LEU A 136 -13.56 -2.65 13.30
CA LEU A 136 -13.27 -1.28 13.71
C LEU A 136 -12.98 -0.38 12.51
N VAL A 137 -12.05 -0.80 11.64
CA VAL A 137 -11.63 -0.06 10.45
C VAL A 137 -12.81 0.20 9.51
N LYS A 138 -13.71 -0.79 9.33
CA LYS A 138 -14.85 -0.65 8.42
C LYS A 138 -15.92 0.34 8.87
N THR A 139 -15.94 0.74 10.14
CA THR A 139 -16.89 1.77 10.61
C THR A 139 -16.50 3.19 10.19
N ARG A 140 -15.21 3.44 9.97
CA ARG A 140 -14.61 4.77 9.68
C ARG A 140 -14.99 5.86 10.70
N LEU A 141 -15.20 5.47 11.97
CA LEU A 141 -15.51 6.44 13.04
C LEU A 141 -14.24 7.09 13.60
N THR A 142 -13.22 6.29 13.87
CA THR A 142 -11.91 6.74 14.32
C THR A 142 -10.89 5.61 14.12
N TYR A 143 -9.60 5.95 14.19
CA TYR A 143 -8.49 5.00 14.32
C TYR A 143 -8.12 4.82 15.79
N LEU A 144 -7.33 3.81 16.09
CA LEU A 144 -6.61 3.75 17.34
C LEU A 144 -5.44 4.78 17.32
N PRO A 145 -5.03 5.31 18.48
CA PRO A 145 -4.02 6.36 18.54
C PRO A 145 -2.65 6.04 17.96
N ILE A 146 -2.19 4.79 18.02
CA ILE A 146 -0.87 4.45 17.49
C ILE A 146 -0.86 4.55 15.95
N GLU A 147 -1.95 4.16 15.29
CA GLU A 147 -2.18 4.32 13.85
C GLU A 147 -2.34 5.80 13.51
N GLY A 148 -3.08 6.55 14.34
CA GLY A 148 -3.16 8.01 14.21
C GLY A 148 -1.79 8.69 14.24
N LEU A 149 -0.89 8.24 15.12
CA LEU A 149 0.47 8.74 15.22
C LEU A 149 1.29 8.46 13.94
N VAL A 150 1.19 7.26 13.38
CA VAL A 150 1.84 6.92 12.11
C VAL A 150 1.38 7.88 11.01
N ILE A 151 0.07 8.11 10.87
CA ILE A 151 -0.50 9.00 9.85
C ILE A 151 0.01 10.43 10.02
N VAL A 152 0.00 10.95 11.26
CA VAL A 152 0.45 12.31 11.56
C VAL A 152 1.94 12.49 11.24
N LEU A 153 2.78 11.51 11.57
CA LEU A 153 4.20 11.54 11.24
C LEU A 153 4.46 11.50 9.73
N VAL A 154 3.74 10.64 9.02
CA VAL A 154 3.80 10.54 7.55
C VAL A 154 3.44 11.85 6.89
N GLN A 155 2.33 12.47 7.30
CA GLN A 155 1.86 13.74 6.74
C GLN A 155 2.79 14.91 7.08
N THR A 156 3.30 14.95 8.32
CA THR A 156 4.14 16.07 8.80
C THR A 156 5.54 16.02 8.21
N PHE A 157 6.16 14.84 8.16
CA PHE A 157 7.54 14.66 7.72
C PHE A 157 7.67 14.14 6.28
N LYS A 158 6.55 13.91 5.58
CA LYS A 158 6.51 13.36 4.22
C LYS A 158 7.29 12.04 4.08
N LEU A 159 7.22 11.20 5.10
CA LEU A 159 7.88 9.89 5.15
C LEU A 159 6.99 8.80 4.54
N GLU A 160 7.58 7.66 4.20
CA GLU A 160 6.82 6.49 3.75
C GLU A 160 6.06 5.85 4.91
N PHE A 161 4.75 5.65 4.76
CA PHE A 161 3.89 5.11 5.84
C PHE A 161 4.35 3.76 6.36
N GLY A 162 4.71 2.81 5.48
CA GLY A 162 5.17 1.50 5.95
C GLY A 162 6.50 1.56 6.73
N LYS A 163 7.43 2.46 6.36
CA LYS A 163 8.68 2.66 7.13
C LYS A 163 8.38 3.22 8.52
N VAL A 164 7.50 4.21 8.60
CA VAL A 164 7.09 4.82 9.88
C VAL A 164 6.38 3.79 10.77
N LYS A 165 5.45 3.00 10.22
CA LYS A 165 4.73 1.95 10.95
C LYS A 165 5.69 0.90 11.51
N ILE A 166 6.56 0.35 10.67
CA ILE A 166 7.56 -0.65 11.10
C ILE A 166 8.48 -0.06 12.17
N SER A 167 8.90 1.20 12.02
CA SER A 167 9.73 1.89 13.01
C SER A 167 9.02 2.05 14.36
N ILE A 168 7.75 2.46 14.36
CA ILE A 168 6.95 2.58 15.58
C ILE A 168 6.77 1.22 16.25
N ASP A 169 6.34 0.19 15.51
CA ASP A 169 6.10 -1.14 16.07
C ASP A 169 7.41 -1.76 16.61
N SER A 170 8.53 -1.57 15.90
CA SER A 170 9.86 -2.01 16.38
C SER A 170 10.27 -1.28 17.65
N THR A 171 10.01 0.04 17.72
CA THR A 171 10.29 0.83 18.93
C THR A 171 9.46 0.34 20.11
N MET A 172 8.19 -0.03 19.88
CA MET A 172 7.35 -0.59 20.93
C MET A 172 7.90 -1.92 21.48
N VAL A 173 8.34 -2.82 20.61
CA VAL A 173 8.97 -4.08 21.03
C VAL A 173 10.26 -3.81 21.80
N ILE A 174 11.12 -2.90 21.32
CA ILE A 174 12.37 -2.55 22.01
C ILE A 174 12.08 -1.98 23.42
N VAL A 175 11.14 -1.04 23.53
CA VAL A 175 10.74 -0.47 24.82
C VAL A 175 10.18 -1.55 25.74
N GLY A 176 9.38 -2.47 25.22
CA GLY A 176 8.86 -3.59 26.00
C GLY A 176 9.96 -4.53 26.50
N VAL A 177 10.93 -4.88 25.66
CA VAL A 177 12.09 -5.72 26.04
C VAL A 177 12.90 -5.04 27.13
N LEU A 178 13.28 -3.77 26.93
CA LEU A 178 14.04 -3.00 27.91
C LEU A 178 13.29 -2.88 29.23
N SER A 179 11.99 -2.56 29.17
CA SER A 179 11.16 -2.42 30.37
C SER A 179 11.00 -3.75 31.11
N SER A 180 10.95 -4.88 30.38
CA SER A 180 10.88 -6.21 31.01
C SER A 180 12.13 -6.52 31.82
N PHE A 181 13.32 -6.23 31.29
CA PHE A 181 14.55 -6.41 32.05
C PHE A 181 14.65 -5.45 33.24
N VAL A 182 14.25 -4.18 33.07
CA VAL A 182 14.33 -3.17 34.13
C VAL A 182 13.33 -3.44 35.26
N LEU A 183 12.09 -3.84 34.96
CA LEU A 183 11.04 -4.01 35.95
C LEU A 183 10.98 -5.43 36.54
N LEU A 184 11.29 -6.46 35.74
CA LEU A 184 11.02 -7.87 36.07
C LEU A 184 12.29 -8.73 36.14
N ASN A 185 13.47 -8.17 35.84
CA ASN A 185 14.77 -8.87 35.78
C ASN A 185 14.78 -10.11 34.85
N SER A 186 13.79 -10.24 33.97
CA SER A 186 13.61 -11.37 33.07
C SER A 186 12.81 -10.92 31.84
N LEU A 187 12.95 -11.64 30.72
CA LEU A 187 12.17 -11.36 29.51
C LEU A 187 10.78 -11.99 29.65
N GLN A 188 9.76 -11.14 29.81
CA GLN A 188 8.36 -11.49 29.97
C GLN A 188 7.53 -10.78 28.90
N GLY A 189 6.46 -11.44 28.43
CA GLY A 189 5.51 -10.87 27.48
C GLY A 189 5.98 -10.69 26.04
N ILE A 190 7.27 -10.84 25.73
CA ILE A 190 7.80 -10.77 24.37
C ILE A 190 8.57 -12.04 24.06
N ARG A 191 8.02 -12.82 23.12
CA ARG A 191 8.44 -14.18 22.77
C ARG A 191 8.01 -14.48 21.33
N GLU A 192 8.13 -15.72 20.88
CA GLU A 192 7.78 -16.20 19.54
C GLU A 192 6.37 -15.79 19.06
N GLY A 193 5.39 -15.74 19.95
CA GLY A 193 4.02 -15.27 19.71
C GLY A 193 3.95 -13.80 19.26
N SER A 194 4.88 -12.95 19.70
CA SER A 194 4.97 -11.55 19.22
C SER A 194 5.35 -11.49 17.75
N ILE A 195 6.24 -12.39 17.30
CA ILE A 195 6.63 -12.52 15.89
C ILE A 195 5.47 -13.11 15.08
N ILE A 196 4.82 -14.16 15.59
CA ILE A 196 3.63 -14.75 14.96
C ILE A 196 2.55 -13.68 14.75
N ALA A 197 2.25 -12.88 15.78
CA ALA A 197 1.27 -11.80 15.69
C ALA A 197 1.67 -10.74 14.65
N ALA A 198 2.93 -10.30 14.65
CA ALA A 198 3.43 -9.30 13.69
C ALA A 198 3.32 -9.76 12.23
N LEU A 199 3.51 -11.05 11.95
CA LEU A 199 3.43 -11.62 10.60
C LEU A 199 2.01 -12.01 10.19
N THR A 200 1.15 -12.40 11.13
CA THR A 200 -0.13 -13.07 10.80
C THR A 200 -1.32 -12.11 10.83
N VAL A 201 -1.36 -11.16 11.77
CA VAL A 201 -2.55 -10.31 11.97
C VAL A 201 -2.85 -9.47 10.72
N GLY A 202 -1.82 -8.92 10.07
CA GLY A 202 -1.97 -8.17 8.82
C GLY A 202 -2.49 -9.02 7.65
N VAL A 203 -1.97 -10.24 7.48
CA VAL A 203 -2.46 -11.22 6.48
C VAL A 203 -3.95 -11.50 6.69
N LEU A 204 -4.35 -11.75 7.95
CA LEU A 204 -5.73 -12.08 8.30
C LEU A 204 -6.69 -10.90 8.03
N ILE A 205 -6.28 -9.66 8.33
CA ILE A 205 -7.07 -8.47 7.99
C ILE A 205 -7.24 -8.34 6.47
N LYS A 206 -6.17 -8.52 5.68
CA LYS A 206 -6.24 -8.53 4.20
C LYS A 206 -7.18 -9.64 3.69
N PHE A 207 -7.11 -10.82 4.31
CA PHE A 207 -8.02 -11.93 4.02
C PHE A 207 -9.48 -11.58 4.31
N TYR A 208 -9.80 -11.00 5.47
CA TYR A 208 -11.16 -10.58 5.82
C TYR A 208 -11.67 -9.49 4.87
N ASN A 209 -10.86 -8.50 4.54
CA ASN A 209 -11.21 -7.47 3.57
C ASN A 209 -11.56 -8.05 2.19
N THR A 210 -10.83 -9.08 1.75
CA THR A 210 -11.04 -9.71 0.44
C THR A 210 -12.23 -10.66 0.44
N LYS A 211 -12.44 -11.43 1.51
CA LYS A 211 -13.44 -12.51 1.57
C LYS A 211 -14.78 -12.10 2.17
N LEU A 212 -14.83 -11.00 2.94
CA LEU A 212 -16.05 -10.52 3.60
C LEU A 212 -16.52 -9.14 3.09
N PRO A 213 -16.59 -8.87 1.77
CA PRO A 213 -17.02 -7.56 1.23
C PRO A 213 -18.50 -7.26 1.55
N PHE A 214 -19.28 -8.28 1.93
CA PHE A 214 -20.66 -8.10 2.36
C PHE A 214 -20.78 -7.36 3.70
N VAL A 215 -19.78 -7.46 4.59
CA VAL A 215 -19.77 -6.73 5.87
C VAL A 215 -19.73 -5.24 5.61
N GLU A 216 -18.90 -4.80 4.66
CA GLU A 216 -18.88 -3.41 4.21
C GLU A 216 -20.21 -2.99 3.61
N LYS A 217 -20.82 -3.80 2.73
CA LYS A 217 -22.15 -3.54 2.15
C LYS A 217 -23.27 -3.48 3.20
N TRP A 218 -23.14 -4.24 4.28
CA TRP A 218 -24.11 -4.27 5.38
C TRP A 218 -23.97 -3.04 6.29
N ILE A 219 -22.73 -2.64 6.59
CA ILE A 219 -22.40 -1.41 7.33
C ILE A 219 -22.81 -0.16 6.54
N SER A 220 -22.60 -0.18 5.21
CA SER A 220 -22.86 0.95 4.31
C SER A 220 -24.26 1.00 3.71
N LYS A 221 -25.14 0.04 4.03
CA LYS A 221 -26.51 -0.05 3.45
C LYS A 221 -27.30 1.22 3.79
N GLY A 222 -27.32 2.17 2.84
CA GLY A 222 -27.90 3.51 3.01
C GLY A 222 -27.05 4.68 2.47
N MET A 223 -25.84 4.45 1.97
CA MET A 223 -25.04 5.46 1.26
C MET A 223 -24.89 5.11 -0.23
N PRO A 224 -24.88 6.11 -1.13
CA PRO A 224 -24.39 5.87 -2.48
C PRO A 224 -22.96 5.37 -2.33
N THR A 225 -22.65 4.24 -2.96
CA THR A 225 -21.26 3.88 -3.28
C THR A 225 -20.59 5.15 -3.80
N PRO A 226 -19.33 5.46 -3.45
CA PRO A 226 -18.55 6.32 -4.32
C PRO A 226 -18.65 5.64 -5.67
N GLN A 227 -19.43 6.23 -6.58
CA GLN A 227 -19.33 5.88 -7.96
C GLN A 227 -17.87 6.17 -8.25
N VAL A 228 -17.04 5.13 -8.32
CA VAL A 228 -15.94 5.15 -9.26
C VAL A 228 -16.68 5.49 -10.52
N ALA A 229 -16.61 6.77 -10.89
CA ALA A 229 -17.27 7.27 -12.06
C ALA A 229 -16.88 6.26 -13.14
N LYS A 230 -17.88 5.57 -13.68
CA LYS A 230 -17.73 5.04 -15.03
C LYS A 230 -17.55 6.32 -15.84
N GLU A 231 -16.32 6.81 -15.90
CA GLU A 231 -16.00 8.01 -16.65
C GLU A 231 -16.42 7.68 -18.08
N GLU A 232 -17.46 8.37 -18.50
CA GLU A 232 -18.09 8.20 -19.80
C GLU A 232 -17.03 8.39 -20.88
N PHE A 233 -17.02 7.44 -21.81
CA PHE A 233 -16.09 7.28 -22.93
C PHE A 233 -16.26 8.38 -24.00
N SER A 234 -16.09 9.64 -23.62
CA SER A 234 -16.34 10.80 -24.51
C SER A 234 -15.23 11.86 -24.49
N LYS A 235 -14.01 11.53 -24.04
CA LYS A 235 -12.97 12.55 -23.77
C LYS A 235 -11.81 12.60 -24.76
N TYR A 236 -11.61 11.58 -25.59
CA TYR A 236 -10.50 11.59 -26.54
C TYR A 236 -10.90 12.39 -27.78
N ASN A 237 -10.19 13.50 -28.02
CA ASN A 237 -10.16 14.13 -29.33
C ASN A 237 -9.64 13.11 -30.38
N ASN A 238 -9.58 13.49 -31.65
CA ASN A 238 -8.96 12.67 -32.70
C ASN A 238 -7.42 12.49 -32.52
N SER A 239 -6.91 12.58 -31.29
CA SER A 239 -5.53 12.40 -30.90
C SER A 239 -5.08 10.97 -31.16
N PHE A 240 -3.80 10.84 -31.48
CA PHE A 240 -3.15 9.60 -31.86
C PHE A 240 -2.01 9.32 -30.90
N VAL A 241 -1.98 8.12 -30.31
CA VAL A 241 -1.07 7.81 -29.21
C VAL A 241 -0.24 6.57 -29.52
N ILE A 242 1.05 6.66 -29.26
CA ILE A 242 1.98 5.54 -29.41
C ILE A 242 2.54 5.20 -28.04
N THR A 243 2.37 3.97 -27.58
CA THR A 243 2.98 3.47 -26.35
C THR A 243 4.12 2.52 -26.68
N ILE A 244 5.23 2.63 -25.95
CA ILE A 244 6.44 1.83 -26.15
C ILE A 244 6.82 1.15 -24.84
N SER A 245 6.59 -0.16 -24.78
CA SER A 245 7.19 -1.06 -23.78
C SER A 245 8.52 -1.61 -24.32
N ARG A 246 9.48 -1.88 -23.42
CA ARG A 246 10.86 -2.16 -23.84
C ARG A 246 11.71 -2.84 -22.79
N GLU A 247 12.58 -3.73 -23.22
CA GLU A 247 13.67 -4.28 -22.42
C GLU A 247 14.72 -3.20 -22.09
N PHE A 248 15.43 -3.37 -20.98
CA PHE A 248 16.53 -2.46 -20.64
C PHE A 248 17.66 -2.65 -21.66
N GLY A 249 18.19 -1.54 -22.20
CA GLY A 249 19.24 -1.59 -23.22
C GLY A 249 18.78 -1.80 -24.66
N SER A 250 17.50 -2.10 -24.94
CA SER A 250 17.01 -2.31 -26.32
C SER A 250 16.92 -1.03 -27.17
N GLY A 251 17.29 0.13 -26.63
CA GLY A 251 17.17 1.41 -27.35
C GLY A 251 15.73 1.91 -27.53
N GLY A 252 14.75 1.34 -26.83
CA GLY A 252 13.35 1.76 -26.96
C GLY A 252 13.08 3.26 -26.68
N HIS A 253 13.84 3.88 -25.79
CA HIS A 253 13.78 5.34 -25.55
C HIS A 253 14.23 6.14 -26.78
N GLU A 254 15.37 5.75 -27.39
CA GLU A 254 15.92 6.39 -28.59
C GLU A 254 14.94 6.25 -29.77
N ILE A 255 14.40 5.05 -29.96
CA ILE A 255 13.40 4.75 -30.98
C ILE A 255 12.16 5.63 -30.80
N GLY A 256 11.62 5.71 -29.58
CA GLY A 256 10.46 6.56 -29.28
C GLY A 256 10.69 8.05 -29.57
N LYS A 257 11.88 8.55 -29.24
CA LYS A 257 12.26 9.95 -29.53
C LYS A 257 12.36 10.22 -31.03
N LEU A 258 12.89 9.28 -31.80
CA LEU A 258 12.95 9.37 -33.27
C LEU A 258 11.55 9.36 -33.88
N ILE A 259 10.67 8.47 -33.41
CA ILE A 259 9.27 8.39 -33.86
C ILE A 259 8.53 9.71 -33.58
N ALA A 260 8.64 10.24 -32.35
CA ALA A 260 7.99 11.48 -31.97
C ALA A 260 8.46 12.66 -32.84
N LYS A 261 9.78 12.75 -33.08
CA LYS A 261 10.37 13.78 -33.93
C LYS A 261 9.87 13.71 -35.38
N GLU A 262 9.85 12.52 -35.97
CA GLU A 262 9.44 12.33 -37.37
C GLU A 262 7.95 12.60 -37.57
N LEU A 263 7.11 12.23 -36.59
CA LEU A 263 5.66 12.45 -36.66
C LEU A 263 5.25 13.85 -36.17
N GLY A 264 6.18 14.65 -35.64
CA GLY A 264 5.88 15.99 -35.13
C GLY A 264 4.97 16.00 -33.89
N ILE A 265 5.06 14.98 -33.04
CA ILE A 265 4.23 14.80 -31.84
C ILE A 265 5.04 14.84 -30.55
N ALA A 266 4.38 15.06 -29.41
CA ALA A 266 5.05 15.15 -28.11
C ALA A 266 5.69 13.81 -27.68
N PHE A 267 6.78 13.88 -26.90
CA PHE A 267 7.48 12.69 -26.37
C PHE A 267 7.53 12.73 -24.84
N TYR A 268 6.90 11.75 -24.21
CA TYR A 268 6.79 11.63 -22.78
C TYR A 268 7.57 10.42 -22.25
N ASP A 269 8.63 10.72 -21.51
CA ASP A 269 9.32 9.77 -20.64
C ASP A 269 9.54 10.39 -19.25
N LYS A 270 10.70 11.02 -19.03
CA LYS A 270 11.03 11.63 -17.72
C LYS A 270 10.09 12.76 -17.31
N GLU A 271 9.43 13.42 -18.26
CA GLU A 271 8.51 14.51 -17.98
C GLU A 271 7.27 14.05 -17.20
N LEU A 272 6.82 12.80 -17.38
CA LEU A 272 5.75 12.22 -16.56
C LEU A 272 6.15 12.11 -15.08
N ILE A 273 7.44 11.90 -14.78
CA ILE A 273 7.96 11.90 -13.41
C ILE A 273 7.76 13.28 -12.78
N ARG A 274 8.13 14.34 -13.51
CA ARG A 274 7.99 15.72 -13.04
C ARG A 274 6.54 16.07 -12.76
N LEU A 275 5.64 15.79 -13.70
CA LEU A 275 4.22 16.06 -13.54
C LEU A 275 3.62 15.28 -12.36
N THR A 276 4.10 14.05 -12.13
CA THR A 276 3.66 13.25 -10.98
C THR A 276 4.19 13.83 -9.65
N ALA A 277 5.43 14.30 -9.60
CA ALA A 277 5.98 14.96 -8.41
C ALA A 277 5.23 16.24 -8.06
N GLU A 278 4.92 17.06 -9.06
CA GLU A 278 4.15 18.30 -8.89
C GLU A 278 2.75 18.03 -8.33
N GLN A 279 2.07 16.96 -8.80
CA GLN A 279 0.72 16.62 -8.33
C GLN A 279 0.68 15.90 -6.98
N THR A 280 1.69 15.09 -6.67
CA THR A 280 1.73 14.29 -5.43
C THR A 280 2.41 14.99 -4.26
N GLY A 281 3.28 15.97 -4.54
CA GLY A 281 4.12 16.61 -3.54
C GLY A 281 5.27 15.74 -3.01
N TYR A 282 5.49 14.55 -3.60
CA TYR A 282 6.65 13.69 -3.33
C TYR A 282 7.92 14.22 -4.01
N ASN A 283 9.08 13.91 -3.42
CA ASN A 283 10.38 14.22 -4.04
C ASN A 283 10.55 13.44 -5.36
N MET A 284 11.12 14.10 -6.37
CA MET A 284 11.47 13.52 -7.66
C MET A 284 12.34 12.28 -7.54
N GLU A 285 13.33 12.28 -6.63
CA GLU A 285 14.21 11.13 -6.40
C GLU A 285 13.44 9.92 -5.90
N TYR A 286 12.49 10.15 -4.97
CA TYR A 286 11.62 9.09 -4.44
C TYR A 286 10.77 8.45 -5.55
N ILE A 287 10.14 9.26 -6.41
CA ILE A 287 9.34 8.73 -7.53
C ILE A 287 10.24 7.96 -8.49
N GLN A 288 11.38 8.52 -8.87
CA GLN A 288 12.29 7.89 -9.81
C GLN A 288 12.83 6.53 -9.32
N GLU A 289 13.04 6.37 -8.01
CA GLU A 289 13.50 5.13 -7.42
C GLU A 289 12.42 4.05 -7.29
N ASN A 290 11.15 4.45 -7.14
CA ASN A 290 10.06 3.55 -6.74
C ASN A 290 8.97 3.30 -7.80
N GLU A 291 8.82 4.19 -8.79
CA GLU A 291 7.73 4.19 -9.78
C GLU A 291 7.68 2.92 -10.65
N GLN A 292 8.80 2.24 -10.88
CA GLN A 292 8.87 1.03 -11.73
C GLN A 292 9.56 -0.14 -11.04
N LYS A 293 9.65 -0.11 -9.70
CA LYS A 293 10.26 -1.20 -8.93
C LYS A 293 9.23 -1.81 -7.99
N LEU A 294 8.88 -3.05 -8.31
CA LEU A 294 8.27 -3.97 -7.35
C LEU A 294 9.33 -5.00 -6.99
N THR A 295 9.79 -4.94 -5.74
CA THR A 295 10.61 -5.99 -5.15
C THR A 295 9.66 -7.02 -4.56
N ASN A 296 9.72 -8.26 -5.06
CA ASN A 296 9.03 -9.43 -4.45
C ASN A 296 9.72 -9.81 -3.13
N SER A 297 9.69 -8.92 -2.15
CA SER A 297 10.26 -9.19 -0.82
C SER A 297 9.12 -9.50 0.14
N LEU A 298 9.33 -10.45 1.04
CA LEU A 298 8.52 -10.64 2.25
C LEU A 298 8.29 -9.31 2.99
N LEU A 299 9.28 -8.40 2.95
CA LEU A 299 9.15 -7.05 3.49
C LEU A 299 8.10 -6.21 2.75
N TYR A 300 7.97 -6.37 1.43
CA TYR A 300 6.94 -5.71 0.63
C TYR A 300 5.54 -6.29 0.92
N ASP A 301 5.42 -7.60 1.14
CA ASP A 301 4.16 -8.21 1.54
C ASP A 301 3.73 -7.77 2.95
N LEU A 302 4.66 -7.72 3.91
CA LEU A 302 4.44 -7.15 5.24
C LEU A 302 4.12 -5.65 5.15
N TYR A 303 4.76 -4.93 4.23
CA TYR A 303 4.49 -3.53 3.94
C TYR A 303 3.07 -3.32 3.42
N GLU A 304 2.59 -4.09 2.43
CA GLU A 304 1.21 -4.03 1.93
C GLU A 304 0.18 -4.41 3.00
N GLN A 305 0.48 -5.41 3.84
CA GLN A 305 -0.40 -5.82 4.94
C GLN A 305 -0.67 -4.67 5.91
N ASN A 306 0.34 -3.84 6.18
CA ASN A 306 0.21 -2.69 7.08
C ASN A 306 -0.68 -1.55 6.53
N TYR A 307 -0.90 -1.45 5.22
CA TYR A 307 -1.85 -0.46 4.64
C TYR A 307 -3.31 -0.84 4.86
N SER A 308 -3.62 -2.13 5.00
CA SER A 308 -5.00 -2.59 5.24
C SER A 308 -5.61 -2.09 6.56
N TYR A 309 -4.79 -1.53 7.45
CA TYR A 309 -5.16 -0.96 8.74
C TYR A 309 -5.74 0.45 8.65
N VAL A 310 -5.41 1.21 7.61
CA VAL A 310 -5.73 2.64 7.53
C VAL A 310 -6.46 2.91 6.22
N ASN A 311 -7.78 2.98 6.34
CA ASN A 311 -8.62 3.89 5.55
C ASN A 311 -8.94 3.54 4.08
N ASP A 312 -8.85 2.26 3.66
CA ASP A 312 -8.96 1.88 2.24
C ASP A 312 -7.99 2.72 1.34
N GLU A 313 -6.94 3.30 1.95
CA GLU A 313 -5.92 4.07 1.23
C GLU A 313 -4.99 3.09 0.55
N LEU A 314 -4.91 3.24 -0.78
CA LEU A 314 -4.04 2.43 -1.60
C LEU A 314 -2.58 2.63 -1.15
N PRO A 315 -1.73 1.58 -1.20
CA PRO A 315 -0.29 1.73 -1.01
C PRO A 315 0.25 2.90 -1.88
N PRO A 316 1.27 3.66 -1.45
CA PRO A 316 1.81 4.79 -2.18
C PRO A 316 2.18 4.47 -3.62
N LYS A 317 2.61 3.22 -3.90
CA LYS A 317 2.87 2.76 -5.28
C LYS A 317 1.60 2.65 -6.11
N ASP A 318 0.49 2.20 -5.53
CA ASP A 318 -0.81 2.12 -6.18
C ASP A 318 -1.42 3.52 -6.36
N VAL A 319 -1.29 4.41 -5.38
CA VAL A 319 -1.65 5.83 -5.51
C VAL A 319 -0.84 6.50 -6.62
N LEU A 320 0.47 6.25 -6.64
CA LEU A 320 1.38 6.76 -7.66
C LEU A 320 0.99 6.27 -9.06
N PHE A 321 0.69 4.97 -9.19
CA PHE A 321 0.19 4.38 -10.44
C PHE A 321 -1.15 4.98 -10.88
N LEU A 322 -2.10 5.20 -9.96
CA LEU A 322 -3.39 5.81 -10.28
C LEU A 322 -3.25 7.27 -10.73
N ILE A 323 -2.44 8.06 -10.04
CA ILE A 323 -2.18 9.46 -10.39
C ILE A 323 -1.49 9.52 -11.76
N GLN A 324 -0.48 8.66 -11.99
CA GLN A 324 0.16 8.55 -13.30
C GLN A 324 -0.80 8.11 -14.40
N SER A 325 -1.67 7.15 -14.11
CA SER A 325 -2.71 6.70 -15.04
C SER A 325 -3.62 7.86 -15.43
N LYS A 326 -4.00 8.70 -14.47
CA LYS A 326 -4.78 9.92 -14.72
C LYS A 326 -4.02 10.92 -15.56
N ILE A 327 -2.77 11.24 -15.20
CA ILE A 327 -1.90 12.16 -15.97
C ILE A 327 -1.75 11.70 -17.42
N ILE A 328 -1.45 10.41 -17.62
CA ILE A 328 -1.29 9.81 -18.95
C ILE A 328 -2.58 9.96 -19.77
N ARG A 329 -3.74 9.62 -19.19
CA ARG A 329 -5.02 9.78 -19.88
C ARG A 329 -5.34 11.23 -20.20
N ASP A 330 -5.07 12.16 -19.28
CA ASP A 330 -5.34 13.59 -19.48
C ASP A 330 -4.42 14.22 -20.54
N ILE A 331 -3.17 13.78 -20.65
CA ILE A 331 -2.25 14.19 -21.72
C ILE A 331 -2.76 13.67 -23.07
N CYS A 332 -3.04 12.37 -23.15
CA CYS A 332 -3.49 11.72 -24.38
C CYS A 332 -4.86 12.20 -24.86
N ALA A 333 -5.71 12.71 -23.96
CA ALA A 333 -6.97 13.35 -24.33
C ALA A 333 -6.77 14.72 -25.01
N LYS A 334 -5.66 15.42 -24.72
CA LYS A 334 -5.39 16.77 -25.22
C LYS A 334 -4.58 16.78 -26.51
N GLU A 335 -3.60 15.89 -26.64
CA GLU A 335 -2.66 15.90 -27.75
C GLU A 335 -2.17 14.50 -28.15
N SER A 336 -1.67 14.41 -29.38
CA SER A 336 -1.00 13.22 -29.89
C SER A 336 0.42 13.11 -29.32
N CYS A 337 0.82 11.93 -28.87
CA CYS A 337 2.12 11.76 -28.22
C CYS A 337 2.67 10.33 -28.26
N VAL A 338 3.98 10.21 -28.02
CA VAL A 338 4.69 8.95 -27.75
C VAL A 338 4.96 8.84 -26.25
N ILE A 339 4.56 7.73 -25.63
CA ILE A 339 4.81 7.42 -24.22
C ILE A 339 5.69 6.18 -24.09
N VAL A 340 6.74 6.26 -23.28
CA VAL A 340 7.65 5.14 -23.03
C VAL A 340 7.44 4.56 -21.62
N GLY A 341 7.05 3.29 -21.52
CA GLY A 341 6.92 2.55 -20.27
C GLY A 341 5.63 2.78 -19.47
N ARG A 342 5.74 2.67 -18.13
CA ARG A 342 4.68 2.96 -17.14
C ARG A 342 3.35 2.21 -17.34
N CYS A 343 3.39 1.02 -17.96
CA CYS A 343 2.18 0.28 -18.35
C CYS A 343 1.21 1.12 -19.20
N ALA A 344 1.72 2.09 -19.97
CA ALA A 344 0.90 2.96 -20.80
C ALA A 344 0.02 2.18 -21.78
N ASN A 345 0.52 1.06 -22.31
CA ASN A 345 -0.24 0.14 -23.17
C ASN A 345 -1.51 -0.41 -22.49
N PHE A 346 -1.47 -0.62 -21.17
CA PHE A 346 -2.62 -1.07 -20.39
C PHE A 346 -3.50 0.11 -19.95
N ILE A 347 -2.90 1.22 -19.53
CA ILE A 347 -3.62 2.44 -19.10
C ILE A 347 -4.50 3.00 -20.23
N LEU A 348 -4.00 2.90 -21.47
CA LEU A 348 -4.64 3.41 -22.69
C LEU A 348 -5.27 2.31 -23.54
N LYS A 349 -5.54 1.12 -22.97
CA LYS A 349 -6.15 -0.02 -23.70
C LYS A 349 -7.48 0.32 -24.38
N ASP A 350 -8.18 1.31 -23.81
CA ASP A 350 -9.51 1.76 -24.22
C ASP A 350 -9.45 2.97 -25.17
N HIS A 351 -8.24 3.47 -25.48
CA HIS A 351 -8.05 4.60 -26.38
C HIS A 351 -8.15 4.14 -27.85
N PRO A 352 -9.08 4.67 -28.66
CA PRO A 352 -9.40 4.11 -29.98
C PRO A 352 -8.22 4.16 -30.96
N ASN A 353 -7.39 5.21 -30.85
CA ASN A 353 -6.24 5.44 -31.73
C ASN A 353 -4.88 5.14 -31.05
N ALA A 354 -4.86 4.22 -30.07
CA ALA A 354 -3.62 3.82 -29.42
C ALA A 354 -2.91 2.68 -30.17
N ILE A 355 -1.62 2.88 -30.47
CA ILE A 355 -0.73 1.84 -30.99
C ILE A 355 0.26 1.46 -29.89
N ASN A 356 0.38 0.16 -29.63
CA ASN A 356 1.18 -0.38 -28.53
C ASN A 356 2.32 -1.20 -29.11
N ILE A 357 3.55 -0.83 -28.79
CA ILE A 357 4.75 -1.42 -29.38
C ILE A 357 5.63 -2.00 -28.27
N PHE A 358 6.22 -3.15 -28.53
CA PHE A 358 7.26 -3.74 -27.68
C PHE A 358 8.61 -3.78 -28.39
N ILE A 359 9.66 -3.34 -27.71
CA ILE A 359 11.02 -3.29 -28.25
C ILE A 359 11.95 -4.18 -27.42
N HIS A 360 12.45 -5.25 -28.02
CA HIS A 360 13.41 -6.19 -27.43
C HIS A 360 14.73 -6.21 -28.20
N ALA A 361 15.74 -6.86 -27.63
CA ALA A 361 17.02 -7.13 -28.28
C ALA A 361 17.78 -8.27 -27.60
N ASN A 362 18.67 -8.93 -28.33
CA ASN A 362 19.58 -9.92 -27.74
C ASN A 362 20.51 -9.28 -26.67
N ASN A 363 20.98 -10.08 -25.71
CA ASN A 363 21.76 -9.59 -24.57
C ASN A 363 23.06 -8.90 -24.99
N GLU A 364 23.75 -9.45 -25.99
CA GLU A 364 25.01 -8.90 -26.50
C GLU A 364 24.84 -7.46 -26.98
N TYR A 365 23.83 -7.21 -27.83
CA TYR A 365 23.49 -5.88 -28.32
C TYR A 365 23.15 -4.92 -27.16
N ARG A 366 22.39 -5.39 -26.17
CA ARG A 366 21.96 -4.56 -25.03
C ARG A 366 23.14 -4.18 -24.14
N ILE A 367 24.03 -5.12 -23.85
CA ILE A 367 25.24 -4.90 -23.04
C ILE A 367 26.20 -3.96 -23.78
N ASP A 368 26.49 -4.23 -25.05
CA ASP A 368 27.36 -3.38 -25.88
C ASP A 368 26.83 -1.95 -25.94
N LYS A 369 25.53 -1.79 -26.20
CA LYS A 369 24.89 -0.48 -26.23
C LYS A 369 25.01 0.27 -24.91
N ILE A 370 24.84 -0.40 -23.77
CA ILE A 370 24.94 0.25 -22.45
C ILE A 370 26.40 0.60 -22.12
N ASN A 371 27.32 -0.33 -22.34
CA ASN A 371 28.70 -0.19 -21.87
C ASN A 371 29.54 0.66 -22.83
N ASN A 372 29.41 0.44 -24.13
CA ASN A 372 30.26 1.07 -25.13
C ASN A 372 29.62 2.35 -25.69
N GLN A 373 28.32 2.32 -26.01
CA GLN A 373 27.65 3.51 -26.57
C GLN A 373 27.30 4.53 -25.48
N TYR A 374 26.77 4.09 -24.34
CA TYR A 374 26.43 4.99 -23.22
C TYR A 374 27.55 5.17 -22.19
N LYS A 375 28.68 4.47 -22.34
CA LYS A 375 29.90 4.63 -21.51
C LYS A 375 29.60 4.53 -20.01
N ARG A 376 28.75 3.58 -19.62
CA ARG A 376 28.37 3.38 -18.22
C ARG A 376 29.56 2.85 -17.39
N VAL A 377 29.76 3.44 -16.21
CA VAL A 377 30.72 2.97 -15.21
C VAL A 377 29.98 2.80 -13.87
N PRO A 378 30.06 1.63 -13.19
CA PRO A 378 30.67 0.37 -13.65
C PRO A 378 29.94 -0.25 -14.87
N PRO A 379 30.61 -1.12 -15.64
CA PRO A 379 29.99 -1.80 -16.77
C PRO A 379 28.80 -2.64 -16.29
N PHE A 380 27.73 -2.59 -17.07
CA PHE A 380 26.52 -3.36 -16.85
C PHE A 380 26.75 -4.82 -17.18
N THR A 381 26.28 -5.71 -16.31
CA THR A 381 26.38 -7.16 -16.47
C THR A 381 25.07 -7.76 -16.97
N GLU A 382 25.10 -9.03 -17.38
CA GLU A 382 23.90 -9.78 -17.71
C GLU A 382 22.93 -9.89 -16.52
N ALA A 383 23.45 -10.09 -15.31
CA ALA A 383 22.65 -10.10 -14.08
C ALA A 383 21.95 -8.75 -13.82
N ASP A 384 22.60 -7.63 -14.15
CA ASP A 384 21.96 -6.32 -14.03
C ASP A 384 20.83 -6.11 -15.05
N LEU A 385 20.97 -6.67 -16.27
CA LEU A 385 19.91 -6.68 -17.27
C LEU A 385 18.72 -7.49 -16.80
N GLU A 386 18.95 -8.71 -16.35
CA GLU A 386 17.90 -9.60 -15.84
C GLU A 386 17.15 -8.94 -14.69
N LYS A 387 17.85 -8.41 -13.70
CA LYS A 387 17.26 -7.69 -12.57
C LYS A 387 16.41 -6.50 -13.01
N SER A 388 16.87 -5.75 -14.03
CA SER A 388 16.14 -4.59 -14.54
C SER A 388 14.88 -4.97 -15.30
N ASP A 389 14.93 -6.04 -16.09
CA ASP A 389 13.78 -6.57 -16.84
C ASP A 389 12.78 -7.25 -15.90
N GLU A 390 13.25 -7.99 -14.88
CA GLU A 390 12.41 -8.61 -13.86
C GLU A 390 11.62 -7.56 -13.06
N GLN A 391 12.25 -6.45 -12.67
CA GLN A 391 11.56 -5.35 -12.00
C GLN A 391 10.42 -4.78 -12.85
N ARG A 392 10.61 -4.66 -14.18
CA ARG A 392 9.57 -4.20 -15.11
C ARG A 392 8.48 -5.25 -15.30
N ALA A 393 8.84 -6.53 -15.37
CA ALA A 393 7.90 -7.63 -15.48
C ALA A 393 7.00 -7.71 -14.24
N ASN A 394 7.58 -7.70 -13.04
CA ASN A 394 6.86 -7.68 -11.77
C ASN A 394 5.94 -6.46 -11.66
N TYR A 395 6.41 -5.29 -12.11
CA TYR A 395 5.59 -4.08 -12.16
C TYR A 395 4.37 -4.24 -13.08
N SER A 396 4.57 -4.76 -14.28
CA SER A 396 3.47 -5.03 -15.21
C SER A 396 2.48 -6.04 -14.61
N ILE A 397 2.96 -7.18 -14.11
CA ILE A 397 2.10 -8.23 -13.56
C ILE A 397 1.28 -7.72 -12.38
N HIS A 398 1.87 -6.93 -11.48
CA HIS A 398 1.16 -6.38 -10.32
C HIS A 398 -0.07 -5.56 -10.72
N PHE A 399 0.11 -4.61 -11.65
CA PHE A 399 -0.92 -3.64 -12.05
C PHE A 399 -1.85 -4.11 -13.17
N THR A 400 -1.34 -4.92 -14.11
CA THR A 400 -2.10 -5.34 -15.30
C THR A 400 -2.58 -6.78 -15.23
N LYS A 401 -2.03 -7.59 -14.32
CA LYS A 401 -2.23 -9.06 -14.26
C LYS A 401 -1.90 -9.76 -15.58
N LYS A 402 -0.99 -9.18 -16.37
CA LYS A 402 -0.56 -9.73 -17.66
C LYS A 402 0.96 -9.86 -17.72
N GLU A 403 1.41 -10.88 -18.42
CA GLU A 403 2.83 -11.12 -18.69
C GLU A 403 3.42 -10.02 -19.58
N TRP A 404 4.50 -9.40 -19.11
CA TRP A 404 5.06 -8.20 -19.74
C TRP A 404 5.64 -8.46 -21.13
N ARG A 405 6.24 -9.64 -21.33
CA ARG A 405 6.87 -10.07 -22.59
C ARG A 405 5.90 -10.77 -23.57
N ASP A 406 4.65 -10.96 -23.17
CA ASP A 406 3.66 -11.59 -24.05
C ASP A 406 3.35 -10.66 -25.24
N ALA A 407 3.70 -11.14 -26.44
CA ALA A 407 3.53 -10.40 -27.68
C ALA A 407 2.06 -10.04 -27.96
N THR A 408 1.09 -10.80 -27.43
CA THR A 408 -0.34 -10.53 -27.62
C THR A 408 -0.81 -9.24 -26.93
N ASN A 409 -0.02 -8.67 -26.04
CA ASN A 409 -0.29 -7.37 -25.41
C ASN A 409 0.06 -6.17 -26.28
N TYR A 410 0.66 -6.40 -27.45
CA TYR A 410 1.21 -5.37 -28.33
C TYR A 410 0.73 -5.55 -29.77
N HIS A 411 0.61 -4.44 -30.48
CA HIS A 411 0.26 -4.42 -31.89
C HIS A 411 1.47 -4.70 -32.80
N LEU A 412 2.68 -4.39 -32.32
CA LEU A 412 3.93 -4.63 -33.01
C LEU A 412 5.03 -4.94 -31.99
N THR A 413 5.78 -6.00 -32.23
CA THR A 413 7.01 -6.31 -31.49
C THR A 413 8.19 -6.20 -32.46
N ILE A 414 9.28 -5.57 -32.02
CA ILE A 414 10.47 -5.38 -32.86
C ILE A 414 11.75 -5.77 -32.12
N ASP A 415 12.56 -6.57 -32.79
CA ASP A 415 13.92 -6.85 -32.38
C ASP A 415 14.86 -5.76 -32.91
N SER A 416 15.28 -4.89 -32.00
CA SER A 416 16.18 -3.77 -32.32
C SER A 416 17.62 -4.20 -32.59
N SER A 417 18.02 -5.43 -32.20
CA SER A 417 19.37 -5.93 -32.47
C SER A 417 19.59 -6.27 -33.94
N LEU A 418 18.53 -6.50 -34.72
CA LEU A 418 18.62 -6.76 -36.17
C LEU A 418 18.90 -5.52 -37.00
N TYR A 419 18.35 -4.37 -36.60
CA TYR A 419 18.33 -3.16 -37.41
C TYR A 419 19.05 -1.96 -36.77
N GLY A 420 19.33 -2.04 -35.46
CA GLY A 420 19.69 -0.88 -34.66
C GLY A 420 18.53 0.12 -34.51
N SER A 421 18.70 1.11 -33.64
CA SER A 421 17.60 2.00 -33.24
C SER A 421 17.07 2.90 -34.37
N LYS A 422 17.92 3.41 -35.26
CA LYS A 422 17.46 4.29 -36.35
C LYS A 422 16.55 3.56 -37.34
N LEU A 423 17.00 2.43 -37.88
CA LEU A 423 16.23 1.68 -38.86
C LEU A 423 15.00 1.01 -38.22
N SER A 424 15.10 0.58 -36.95
CA SER A 424 13.92 0.13 -36.18
C SER A 424 12.85 1.21 -36.10
N ALA A 425 13.24 2.47 -35.82
CA ALA A 425 12.29 3.59 -35.81
C ALA A 425 11.63 3.79 -37.18
N THR A 426 12.38 3.74 -38.27
CA THR A 426 11.83 3.84 -39.63
C THR A 426 10.77 2.77 -39.90
N ARG A 427 11.04 1.51 -39.56
CA ARG A 427 10.07 0.41 -39.73
C ARG A 427 8.79 0.60 -38.93
N VAL A 428 8.93 1.06 -37.69
CA VAL A 428 7.79 1.36 -36.83
C VAL A 428 6.97 2.52 -37.41
N ILE A 429 7.61 3.55 -37.94
CA ILE A 429 6.94 4.70 -38.56
C ILE A 429 6.19 4.29 -39.82
N GLU A 430 6.78 3.44 -40.67
CA GLU A 430 6.11 2.86 -41.84
C GLU A 430 4.83 2.11 -41.44
N PHE A 431 4.92 1.26 -40.42
CA PHE A 431 3.76 0.55 -39.88
C PHE A 431 2.67 1.51 -39.37
N ILE A 432 3.06 2.55 -38.63
CA ILE A 432 2.15 3.54 -38.08
C ILE A 432 1.44 4.33 -39.19
N LYS A 433 2.19 4.86 -40.17
CA LYS A 433 1.64 5.67 -41.28
C LYS A 433 0.63 4.89 -42.12
N ASN A 434 0.80 3.58 -42.26
CA ASN A 434 -0.16 2.73 -42.97
C ASN A 434 -1.49 2.55 -42.23
N ARG A 435 -1.54 2.81 -40.92
CA ARG A 435 -2.72 2.63 -40.07
C ARG A 435 -3.50 3.93 -39.79
N ILE A 436 -2.88 5.10 -40.00
CA ILE A 436 -3.49 6.42 -39.78
C ILE A 436 -4.31 6.89 -41.01
N LYS A 437 -4.31 6.13 -42.12
CA LYS A 437 -5.05 6.50 -43.35
C LYS A 437 -6.56 6.46 -43.21
#